data_AF-A0A932V4D9-F1
#
_entry.id   AF-A0A932V4D9-F1
#
_cell.length_a   1.000
_cell.length_b   1.000
_cell.length_c   1.000
_cell.angle_alpha   90.00
_cell.angle_beta   90.00
_cell.angle_gamma   90.00
#
_symmetry.space_group_name_H-M   'P 1'
#
loop_
_entity.id
_entity.type
_entity.pdbx_description
1 polymer ?
#
loop_
_entity_poly.entity_id
_entity_poly.type
_entity_poly.pdbx_seq_one_letter_code
_entity_poly.pdbx_strand_id
1 'polypeptide(L)'
;MTTAAKWQQAGLPSEIFHNHPSFAHFIAKSDLFRQIRLTKDVAIQMLDLEPKLHVNGRWMGLNELRENFEVHYSSQFKQNFVIHKKDRHVYTYLGNGQGLQPYHPYLSDPLPIEKLTPEQYNAALEKGRQFQRPGEAETESQARNQDRRYVLQVVTVMLHGGHTHFQELLTNPRHVFPRLITPDGNVLEEALVLRNKALFPLTNMGAQLCSLDPWNMSDRPKDFHITNIAISQEEAEKFQAFCQKYRRDSIQLGRPINFHWTDQNCSVFTREACREAGITIPTEMAIRDVVAEITPDWIRKVSLFFQTVKEGVFQWMERKISKRLTEGLRQVSAMISCIWQRTWQILISIFTFPIRLCLGDGTGKFGVMFAGVQKTLENPARFCDFRLNLPAVVQRWQKDQASTFVIRNPVKLAVV
;
A
#
# COMPACT_ATOMS: atom_id res chain seq x y z
N MET A 1 15.36 2.77 -18.16
CA MET A 1 14.30 3.54 -18.85
C MET A 1 14.85 4.92 -19.17
N THR A 2 14.77 5.37 -20.43
CA THR A 2 15.28 6.69 -20.86
C THR A 2 14.40 7.83 -20.34
N THR A 3 14.92 9.06 -20.29
CA THR A 3 14.15 10.25 -19.87
C THR A 3 12.94 10.50 -20.79
N ALA A 4 13.09 10.23 -22.10
CA ALA A 4 11.99 10.33 -23.07
C ALA A 4 10.88 9.29 -22.80
N ALA A 5 11.25 8.04 -22.52
CA ALA A 5 10.28 7.00 -22.19
C ALA A 5 9.53 7.31 -20.88
N LYS A 6 10.23 7.87 -19.89
CA LYS A 6 9.58 8.41 -18.69
C LYS A 6 8.59 9.51 -19.08
N TRP A 7 9.02 10.53 -19.83
CA TRP A 7 8.18 11.66 -20.28
C TRP A 7 6.86 11.22 -20.90
N GLN A 8 6.94 10.32 -21.88
CA GLN A 8 5.77 9.76 -22.56
C GLN A 8 4.87 8.96 -21.61
N GLN A 9 5.46 8.21 -20.66
CA GLN A 9 4.71 7.45 -19.66
C GLN A 9 3.91 8.34 -18.70
N ALA A 10 4.29 9.60 -18.49
CA ALA A 10 3.48 10.55 -17.72
C ALA A 10 2.39 11.24 -18.55
N GLY A 11 2.23 10.88 -19.83
CA GLY A 11 1.22 11.50 -20.69
C GLY A 11 1.52 12.97 -21.02
N LEU A 12 2.78 13.42 -20.88
CA LEU A 12 3.18 14.77 -21.23
C LEU A 12 3.37 14.93 -22.75
N PRO A 13 3.10 16.12 -23.33
CA PRO A 13 3.24 16.35 -24.77
C PRO A 13 4.66 16.07 -25.25
N SER A 14 4.82 15.18 -26.23
CA SER A 14 6.14 14.78 -26.73
C SER A 14 6.87 15.94 -27.44
N GLU A 15 6.12 16.85 -28.05
CA GLU A 15 6.66 18.06 -28.70
C GLU A 15 7.47 18.93 -27.73
N ILE A 16 7.01 19.07 -26.48
CA ILE A 16 7.74 19.84 -25.45
C ILE A 16 9.09 19.18 -25.15
N PHE A 17 9.13 17.85 -25.09
CA PHE A 17 10.36 17.10 -24.84
C PHE A 17 11.40 17.30 -25.96
N HIS A 18 10.94 17.27 -27.22
CA HIS A 18 11.82 17.39 -28.38
C HIS A 18 12.24 18.83 -28.67
N ASN A 19 11.29 19.78 -28.61
CA ASN A 19 11.51 21.16 -29.03
C ASN A 19 12.06 22.04 -27.91
N HIS A 20 11.80 21.68 -26.64
CA HIS A 20 12.25 22.44 -25.46
C HIS A 20 12.99 21.55 -24.45
N PRO A 21 14.11 20.91 -24.84
CA PRO A 21 14.80 19.91 -24.02
C PRO A 21 15.29 20.47 -22.67
N SER A 22 15.63 21.76 -22.63
CA SER A 22 16.05 22.45 -21.40
C SER A 22 14.94 22.55 -20.35
N PHE A 23 13.69 22.72 -20.79
CA PHE A 23 12.52 22.73 -19.90
C PHE A 23 12.19 21.32 -19.44
N ALA A 24 12.14 20.37 -20.38
CA ALA A 24 11.89 18.96 -20.08
C ALA A 24 12.91 18.39 -19.08
N HIS A 25 14.18 18.78 -19.21
CA HIS A 25 15.23 18.38 -18.29
C HIS A 25 15.07 18.98 -16.88
N PHE A 26 14.58 20.21 -16.76
CA PHE A 26 14.27 20.81 -15.45
C PHE A 26 13.18 20.00 -14.74
N ILE A 27 12.07 19.70 -15.43
CA ILE A 27 10.97 18.90 -14.88
C ILE A 27 11.43 17.49 -14.51
N ALA A 28 12.25 16.85 -15.34
CA ALA A 28 12.74 15.48 -15.12
C ALA A 28 13.81 15.35 -14.01
N LYS A 29 14.42 16.47 -13.58
CA LYS A 29 15.48 16.48 -12.56
C LYS A 29 14.98 16.33 -11.13
N SER A 30 13.70 16.64 -10.87
CA SER A 30 13.06 16.53 -9.55
C SER A 30 11.93 15.51 -9.56
N ASP A 31 11.25 15.37 -8.42
CA ASP A 31 10.00 14.61 -8.35
C ASP A 31 8.80 15.35 -9.00
N LEU A 32 8.99 16.57 -9.56
CA LEU A 32 7.94 17.30 -10.30
C LEU A 32 7.33 16.46 -11.40
N PHE A 33 8.17 15.77 -12.16
CA PHE A 33 7.72 14.90 -13.24
C PHE A 33 6.70 13.86 -12.75
N ARG A 34 6.95 13.28 -11.57
CA ARG A 34 6.10 12.26 -10.94
C ARG A 34 4.85 12.87 -10.31
N GLN A 35 4.97 14.07 -9.74
CA GLN A 35 3.84 14.80 -9.16
C GLN A 35 2.87 15.26 -10.24
N ILE A 36 3.38 15.85 -11.32
CA ILE A 36 2.60 16.28 -12.50
C ILE A 36 1.89 15.09 -13.16
N ARG A 37 2.55 13.92 -13.23
CA ARG A 37 1.91 12.70 -13.72
C ARG A 37 0.62 12.41 -12.96
N LEU A 38 0.60 12.66 -11.65
CA LEU A 38 -0.57 12.37 -10.85
C LEU A 38 -1.66 13.43 -10.98
N THR A 39 -1.39 14.68 -11.31
CA THR A 39 -2.46 15.68 -11.28
C THR A 39 -3.37 15.60 -12.52
N LYS A 40 -4.66 15.89 -12.37
CA LYS A 40 -5.53 16.00 -13.55
C LYS A 40 -5.35 17.32 -14.29
N ASP A 41 -4.94 18.36 -13.58
CA ASP A 41 -4.70 19.69 -14.10
C ASP A 41 -3.72 19.71 -15.28
N VAL A 42 -3.90 20.72 -16.15
CA VAL A 42 -2.92 21.02 -17.19
C VAL A 42 -1.71 21.65 -16.50
N ALA A 43 -0.68 20.85 -16.26
CA ALA A 43 0.51 21.35 -15.57
C ALA A 43 1.43 22.19 -16.45
N ILE A 44 1.46 21.88 -17.75
CA ILE A 44 2.35 22.52 -18.71
C ILE A 44 1.50 22.97 -19.90
N GLN A 45 1.62 24.24 -20.25
CA GLN A 45 0.94 24.82 -21.42
C GLN A 45 1.96 25.54 -22.31
N MET A 46 1.76 25.45 -23.62
CA MET A 46 2.47 26.27 -24.59
C MET A 46 1.83 27.66 -24.63
N LEU A 47 2.58 28.68 -24.22
CA LEU A 47 2.16 30.08 -24.22
C LEU A 47 3.30 30.91 -24.79
N ASP A 48 2.98 31.81 -25.73
CA ASP A 48 3.97 32.63 -26.43
C ASP A 48 5.10 31.79 -27.08
N LEU A 49 4.74 30.62 -27.63
CA LEU A 49 5.65 29.63 -28.21
C LEU A 49 6.68 29.01 -27.24
N GLU A 50 6.49 29.18 -25.92
CA GLU A 50 7.32 28.57 -24.89
C GLU A 50 6.49 27.71 -23.93
N PRO A 51 7.05 26.60 -23.41
CA PRO A 51 6.40 25.84 -22.36
C PRO A 51 6.47 26.59 -21.03
N LYS A 52 5.32 26.75 -20.37
CA LYS A 52 5.21 27.33 -19.04
C LYS A 52 4.66 26.31 -18.05
N LEU A 53 5.18 26.32 -16.82
CA LEU A 53 4.68 25.52 -15.70
C LEU A 53 3.69 26.34 -14.89
N HIS A 54 2.62 25.72 -14.40
CA HIS A 54 1.71 26.37 -13.45
C HIS A 54 2.30 26.41 -12.03
N VAL A 55 2.48 27.62 -11.48
CA VAL A 55 3.13 27.89 -10.19
C VAL A 55 2.31 28.93 -9.44
N ASN A 56 1.81 28.58 -8.25
CA ASN A 56 0.94 29.45 -7.43
C ASN A 56 -0.19 30.13 -8.24
N GLY A 57 -0.86 29.37 -9.10
CA GLY A 57 -1.97 29.88 -9.91
C GLY A 57 -1.54 30.70 -11.14
N ARG A 58 -0.24 30.85 -11.42
CA ARG A 58 0.29 31.63 -12.55
C ARG A 58 1.18 30.79 -13.45
N TRP A 59 1.25 31.16 -14.73
CA TRP A 59 2.12 30.49 -15.69
C TRP A 59 3.53 31.07 -15.64
N MET A 60 4.53 30.23 -15.38
CA MET A 60 5.93 30.63 -15.24
C MET A 60 6.81 29.95 -16.29
N GLY A 61 7.63 30.74 -17.00
CA GLY A 61 8.56 30.25 -18.01
C GLY A 61 9.84 29.64 -17.41
N LEU A 62 10.67 29.04 -18.26
CA LEU A 62 11.89 28.35 -17.81
C LEU A 62 12.89 29.26 -17.09
N ASN A 63 13.08 30.48 -17.58
CA ASN A 63 14.06 31.42 -17.01
C ASN A 63 13.66 31.79 -15.59
N GLU A 64 12.41 32.19 -15.39
CA GLU A 64 11.86 32.46 -14.06
C GLU A 64 11.93 31.23 -13.15
N LEU A 65 11.62 30.03 -13.66
CA LEU A 65 11.74 28.80 -12.87
C LEU A 65 13.19 28.58 -12.39
N ARG A 66 14.18 28.79 -13.25
CA ARG A 66 15.60 28.64 -12.91
C ARG A 66 16.10 29.74 -11.98
N GLU A 67 15.57 30.95 -12.11
CA GLU A 67 15.90 32.07 -11.22
C GLU A 67 15.35 31.86 -9.81
N ASN A 68 14.14 31.30 -9.69
CA ASN A 68 13.44 31.17 -8.41
C ASN A 68 13.62 29.82 -7.73
N PHE A 69 13.90 28.72 -8.46
CA PHE A 69 13.91 27.37 -7.89
C PHE A 69 15.20 26.61 -8.15
N GLU A 70 15.50 25.70 -7.22
CA GLU A 70 16.55 24.69 -7.34
C GLU A 70 16.04 23.32 -6.92
N VAL A 71 16.76 22.27 -7.30
CA VAL A 71 16.43 20.89 -6.92
C VAL A 71 17.47 20.40 -5.93
N HIS A 72 17.02 19.91 -4.77
CA HIS A 72 17.90 19.42 -3.73
C HIS A 72 17.48 18.02 -3.27
N TYR A 73 18.44 17.09 -3.19
CA TYR A 73 18.20 15.76 -2.66
C TYR A 73 18.19 15.78 -1.14
N SER A 74 17.11 15.29 -0.51
CA SER A 74 17.09 15.08 0.93
C SER A 74 17.52 13.67 1.28
N SER A 75 18.61 13.54 2.03
CA SER A 75 19.07 12.25 2.55
C SER A 75 18.11 11.64 3.59
N GLN A 76 17.33 12.48 4.28
CA GLN A 76 16.35 12.11 5.29
C GLN A 76 15.10 11.47 4.66
N PHE A 77 14.58 12.07 3.58
CA PHE A 77 13.36 11.59 2.89
C PHE A 77 13.66 10.76 1.64
N LYS A 78 14.93 10.65 1.24
CA LYS A 78 15.40 9.89 0.06
C LYS A 78 14.75 10.33 -1.26
N GLN A 79 14.47 11.62 -1.40
CA GLN A 79 13.81 12.17 -2.59
C GLN A 79 14.30 13.57 -2.96
N ASN A 80 14.00 14.01 -4.18
CA ASN A 80 14.42 15.29 -4.73
C ASN A 80 13.31 16.32 -4.56
N PHE A 81 13.56 17.33 -3.72
CA PHE A 81 12.63 18.43 -3.54
C PHE A 81 12.93 19.59 -4.48
N VAL A 82 11.87 20.27 -4.92
CA VAL A 82 12.00 21.61 -5.50
C VAL A 82 11.98 22.60 -4.35
N ILE A 83 13.01 23.44 -4.27
CA ILE A 83 13.18 24.42 -3.22
C ILE A 83 13.24 25.79 -3.87
N HIS A 84 12.47 26.73 -3.35
CA HIS A 84 12.56 28.11 -3.78
C HIS A 84 13.78 28.78 -3.14
N LYS A 85 14.59 29.44 -3.96
CA LYS A 85 15.95 29.87 -3.59
C LYS A 85 15.97 30.93 -2.50
N LYS A 86 14.98 31.84 -2.51
CA LYS A 86 14.93 32.99 -1.59
C LYS A 86 14.42 32.61 -0.20
N ASP A 87 13.28 31.92 -0.13
CA ASP A 87 12.60 31.58 1.13
C ASP A 87 12.94 30.17 1.65
N ARG A 88 13.64 29.36 0.84
CA ARG A 88 14.07 27.99 1.16
C ARG A 88 12.91 27.02 1.43
N HIS A 89 11.69 27.38 1.04
CA HIS A 89 10.54 26.49 1.20
C HIS A 89 10.56 25.37 0.15
N VAL A 90 10.07 24.20 0.56
CA VAL A 90 9.79 23.09 -0.36
C VAL A 90 8.50 23.39 -1.11
N TYR A 91 8.54 23.20 -2.42
CA TYR A 91 7.39 23.33 -3.30
C TYR A 91 7.02 21.95 -3.85
N THR A 92 5.72 21.68 -3.88
CA THR A 92 5.15 20.43 -4.40
C THR A 92 4.08 20.79 -5.42
N TYR A 93 4.04 20.05 -6.52
CA TYR A 93 3.00 20.22 -7.53
C TYR A 93 1.72 19.49 -7.08
N LEU A 94 0.61 20.22 -6.89
CA LEU A 94 -0.70 19.68 -6.51
C LEU A 94 -1.75 19.98 -7.59
N GLY A 95 -2.73 19.10 -7.76
CA GLY A 95 -3.81 19.19 -8.75
C GLY A 95 -5.01 19.99 -8.27
N ASN A 96 -4.76 21.01 -7.45
CA ASN A 96 -5.80 21.82 -6.80
C ASN A 96 -5.99 23.18 -7.50
N GLY A 97 -5.51 23.32 -8.74
CA GLY A 97 -5.57 24.55 -9.51
C GLY A 97 -4.53 25.62 -9.12
N GLN A 98 -3.58 25.33 -8.22
CA GLN A 98 -2.44 26.22 -7.96
C GLN A 98 -1.14 25.73 -8.60
N GLY A 99 -1.07 24.45 -8.99
CA GLY A 99 0.12 23.82 -9.53
C GLY A 99 1.24 23.70 -8.49
N LEU A 100 2.44 24.15 -8.85
CA LEU A 100 3.59 24.15 -7.95
C LEU A 100 3.44 25.23 -6.86
N GLN A 101 3.33 24.83 -5.60
CA GLN A 101 3.08 25.74 -4.48
C GLN A 101 3.86 25.38 -3.21
N PRO A 102 4.04 26.31 -2.25
CA PRO A 102 4.73 26.04 -0.99
C PRO A 102 4.02 24.94 -0.21
N TYR A 103 4.62 23.75 -0.19
CA TYR A 103 4.05 22.59 0.44
C TYR A 103 5.09 21.51 0.67
N HIS A 104 5.29 21.11 1.93
CA HIS A 104 6.15 19.99 2.27
C HIS A 104 5.32 18.72 2.54
N PRO A 105 5.43 17.66 1.73
CA PRO A 105 4.53 16.50 1.80
C PRO A 105 4.57 15.77 3.14
N TYR A 106 5.73 15.80 3.83
CA TYR A 106 5.92 15.19 5.15
C TYR A 106 5.79 16.12 6.34
N LEU A 107 5.89 17.44 6.15
CA LEU A 107 6.08 18.39 7.27
C LEU A 107 4.97 19.43 7.39
N SER A 108 4.26 19.71 6.29
CA SER A 108 3.12 20.62 6.27
C SER A 108 1.84 19.91 6.73
N ASP A 109 0.88 20.71 7.21
CA ASP A 109 -0.50 20.25 7.38
C ASP A 109 -1.09 19.84 6.03
N PRO A 110 -2.07 18.94 5.99
CA PRO A 110 -2.56 18.39 4.71
C PRO A 110 -3.24 19.47 3.87
N LEU A 111 -2.82 19.61 2.61
CA LEU A 111 -3.51 20.43 1.61
C LEU A 111 -4.29 19.54 0.64
N PRO A 112 -5.36 20.05 0.00
CA PRO A 112 -6.01 19.36 -1.10
C PRO A 112 -4.99 18.99 -2.16
N ILE A 113 -4.83 17.69 -2.41
CA ILE A 113 -3.93 17.18 -3.44
C ILE A 113 -4.54 17.30 -4.84
N GLU A 114 -5.86 17.39 -4.89
CA GLU A 114 -6.67 17.51 -6.10
C GLU A 114 -8.00 18.22 -5.75
N LYS A 115 -8.59 18.91 -6.72
CA LYS A 115 -9.95 19.45 -6.62
C LYS A 115 -10.85 18.86 -7.69
N LEU A 116 -11.92 18.20 -7.27
CA LEU A 116 -12.89 17.59 -8.17
C LEU A 116 -13.86 18.61 -8.74
N THR A 117 -14.29 18.35 -9.98
CA THR A 117 -15.50 19.00 -10.52
C THR A 117 -16.75 18.52 -9.77
N PRO A 118 -17.85 19.30 -9.75
CA PRO A 118 -19.11 18.88 -9.14
C PRO A 118 -19.60 17.53 -9.65
N GLU A 119 -19.44 17.25 -10.94
CA GLU A 119 -19.85 15.99 -11.57
C GLU A 119 -19.03 14.82 -11.04
N GLN A 120 -17.71 14.98 -10.92
CA GLN A 120 -16.82 13.96 -10.37
C GLN A 120 -17.10 13.69 -8.89
N TYR A 121 -17.32 14.75 -8.10
CA TYR A 121 -17.71 14.63 -6.70
C TYR A 121 -19.02 13.88 -6.55
N ASN A 122 -20.06 14.28 -7.30
CA ASN A 122 -21.37 13.63 -7.25
C ASN A 122 -21.28 12.15 -7.65
N ALA A 123 -20.51 11.83 -8.70
CA ALA A 123 -20.27 10.45 -9.10
C ALA A 123 -19.59 9.62 -7.99
N ALA A 124 -18.55 10.18 -7.35
CA ALA A 124 -17.88 9.53 -6.24
C ALA A 124 -18.82 9.32 -5.03
N LEU A 125 -19.67 10.31 -4.73
CA LEU A 125 -20.68 10.25 -3.67
C LEU A 125 -21.74 9.18 -3.94
N GLU A 126 -22.33 9.16 -5.13
CA GLU A 126 -23.32 8.14 -5.51
C GLU A 126 -22.72 6.74 -5.44
N LYS A 127 -21.48 6.56 -5.90
CA LYS A 127 -20.76 5.30 -5.76
C LYS A 127 -20.54 4.95 -4.29
N GLY A 128 -20.20 5.93 -3.45
CA GLY A 128 -20.01 5.76 -2.01
C GLY A 128 -21.29 5.38 -1.26
N ARG A 129 -22.46 5.81 -1.72
CA ARG A 129 -23.77 5.41 -1.16
C ARG A 129 -24.14 3.96 -1.44
N GLN A 130 -23.44 3.30 -2.37
CA GLN A 130 -23.61 1.86 -2.62
C GLN A 130 -22.86 1.00 -1.59
N PHE A 131 -22.05 1.61 -0.71
CA PHE A 131 -21.34 0.88 0.34
C PHE A 131 -22.32 0.39 1.41
N GLN A 132 -22.28 -0.91 1.68
CA GLN A 132 -23.05 -1.56 2.74
C GLN A 132 -22.11 -1.96 3.87
N ARG A 133 -22.45 -1.59 5.10
CA ARG A 133 -21.69 -2.03 6.27
C ARG A 133 -21.96 -3.52 6.55
N PRO A 134 -21.02 -4.25 7.16
CA PRO A 134 -21.26 -5.65 7.53
C PRO A 134 -22.52 -5.80 8.40
N GLY A 135 -23.47 -6.62 7.94
CA GLY A 135 -24.73 -6.89 8.65
C GLY A 135 -25.82 -5.83 8.46
N GLU A 136 -25.59 -4.78 7.66
CA GLU A 136 -26.58 -3.73 7.36
C GLU A 136 -27.52 -4.18 6.24
N ALA A 137 -28.83 -4.05 6.45
CA ALA A 137 -29.81 -4.29 5.39
C ALA A 137 -29.80 -3.16 4.35
N GLU A 138 -30.22 -3.42 3.11
CA GLU A 138 -30.21 -2.41 2.05
C GLU A 138 -31.03 -1.15 2.41
N THR A 139 -32.20 -1.33 3.04
CA THR A 139 -33.07 -0.23 3.48
C THR A 139 -32.41 0.64 4.57
N GLU A 140 -31.63 0.02 5.46
CA GLU A 140 -30.88 0.74 6.51
C GLU A 140 -29.73 1.54 5.90
N SER A 141 -29.02 0.97 4.94
CA SER A 141 -27.97 1.66 4.19
C SER A 141 -28.51 2.88 3.43
N GLN A 142 -29.65 2.73 2.75
CA GLN A 142 -30.29 3.84 2.04
C GLN A 142 -30.67 4.98 3.00
N ALA A 143 -31.27 4.66 4.16
CA ALA A 143 -31.63 5.65 5.18
C ALA A 143 -30.39 6.37 5.74
N ARG A 144 -29.35 5.62 6.11
CA ARG A 144 -28.07 6.15 6.62
C ARG A 144 -27.38 7.08 5.63
N ASN A 145 -27.56 6.88 4.33
CA ASN A 145 -26.84 7.61 3.28
C ASN A 145 -27.49 8.93 2.84
N GLN A 146 -28.69 9.27 3.33
CA GLN A 146 -29.46 10.44 2.88
C GLN A 146 -28.77 11.78 3.20
N ASP A 147 -28.13 11.89 4.37
CA ASP A 147 -27.48 13.10 4.89
C ASP A 147 -25.96 13.10 4.72
N ARG A 148 -25.39 11.98 4.28
CA ARG A 148 -23.95 11.83 4.07
C ARG A 148 -23.49 12.58 2.82
N ARG A 149 -22.42 13.37 2.98
CA ARG A 149 -21.89 14.29 1.95
C ARG A 149 -20.37 14.21 1.80
N TYR A 150 -19.68 13.53 2.70
CA TYR A 150 -18.25 13.27 2.58
C TYR A 150 -18.05 11.88 1.98
N VAL A 151 -16.93 11.67 1.28
CA VAL A 151 -16.56 10.36 0.75
C VAL A 151 -15.20 9.97 1.29
N LEU A 152 -15.15 8.89 2.07
CA LEU A 152 -13.90 8.23 2.43
C LEU A 152 -13.58 7.20 1.36
N GLN A 153 -12.41 7.31 0.74
CA GLN A 153 -11.90 6.32 -0.20
C GLN A 153 -10.84 5.46 0.47
N VAL A 154 -10.91 4.15 0.26
CA VAL A 154 -9.80 3.23 0.53
C VAL A 154 -9.18 2.86 -0.82
N VAL A 155 -7.90 3.14 -0.98
CA VAL A 155 -7.17 2.91 -2.24
C VAL A 155 -6.09 1.87 -2.04
N THR A 156 -6.07 0.84 -2.89
CA THR A 156 -4.99 -0.15 -2.96
C THR A 156 -4.25 -0.05 -4.30
N VAL A 157 -2.92 0.08 -4.23
CA VAL A 157 -2.02 0.18 -5.38
C VAL A 157 -1.47 -1.19 -5.76
N MET A 158 -1.72 -1.60 -7.01
CA MET A 158 -1.18 -2.83 -7.59
C MET A 158 -0.07 -2.50 -8.57
N LEU A 159 1.09 -3.16 -8.45
CA LEU A 159 2.16 -3.05 -9.42
C LEU A 159 2.12 -4.18 -10.46
N HIS A 160 2.78 -3.96 -11.59
CA HIS A 160 3.12 -5.03 -12.51
C HIS A 160 4.11 -5.98 -11.82
N GLY A 161 3.85 -7.28 -11.91
CA GLY A 161 4.66 -8.32 -11.29
C GLY A 161 4.26 -9.69 -11.82
N GLY A 162 4.99 -10.72 -11.41
CA GLY A 162 4.65 -12.09 -11.83
C GLY A 162 3.34 -12.58 -11.21
N HIS A 163 2.84 -13.67 -11.76
CA HIS A 163 1.52 -14.24 -11.48
C HIS A 163 1.57 -15.43 -10.51
N THR A 164 2.61 -15.50 -9.68
CA THR A 164 2.68 -16.53 -8.64
C THR A 164 1.82 -16.10 -7.44
N HIS A 165 1.23 -17.06 -6.72
CA HIS A 165 0.46 -16.75 -5.51
C HIS A 165 1.26 -15.94 -4.48
N PHE A 166 2.56 -16.21 -4.36
CA PHE A 166 3.46 -15.41 -3.54
C PHE A 166 3.47 -13.94 -3.96
N GLN A 167 3.62 -13.69 -5.27
CA GLN A 167 3.68 -12.33 -5.79
C GLN A 167 2.33 -11.63 -5.67
N GLU A 168 1.24 -12.32 -5.99
CA GLU A 168 -0.11 -11.78 -5.89
C GLU A 168 -0.53 -11.44 -4.47
N LEU A 169 -0.02 -12.17 -3.46
CA LEU A 169 -0.33 -11.90 -2.05
C LEU A 169 0.61 -10.85 -1.42
N LEU A 170 1.92 -10.94 -1.66
CA LEU A 170 2.91 -10.21 -0.86
C LEU A 170 3.66 -9.12 -1.62
N THR A 171 3.66 -9.14 -2.96
CA THR A 171 4.51 -8.21 -3.75
C THR A 171 3.74 -7.32 -4.71
N ASN A 172 2.63 -7.76 -5.28
CA ASN A 172 1.87 -7.00 -6.27
C ASN A 172 0.99 -5.95 -5.59
N PRO A 173 0.22 -6.26 -4.52
CA PRO A 173 -0.46 -5.27 -3.70
C PRO A 173 0.57 -4.59 -2.79
N ARG A 174 1.03 -3.40 -3.19
CA ARG A 174 2.16 -2.74 -2.51
C ARG A 174 1.75 -1.81 -1.40
N HIS A 175 0.64 -1.11 -1.57
CA HIS A 175 0.28 -0.02 -0.68
C HIS A 175 -1.23 0.13 -0.56
N VAL A 176 -1.67 0.50 0.63
CA VAL A 176 -3.05 0.89 0.93
C VAL A 176 -3.02 2.21 1.66
N PHE A 177 -3.89 3.14 1.28
CA PHE A 177 -4.04 4.42 1.97
C PHE A 177 -5.47 4.94 1.86
N PRO A 178 -5.93 5.73 2.85
CA PRO A 178 -7.19 6.42 2.79
C PRO A 178 -7.10 7.79 2.08
N ARG A 179 -8.21 8.23 1.50
CA ARG A 179 -8.46 9.61 1.08
C ARG A 179 -9.79 10.10 1.62
N LEU A 180 -9.88 11.38 1.91
CA LEU A 180 -11.14 12.04 2.22
C LEU A 180 -11.48 13.02 1.10
N ILE A 181 -12.69 12.92 0.57
CA ILE A 181 -13.28 13.89 -0.35
C ILE A 181 -14.33 14.68 0.41
N THR A 182 -14.18 15.99 0.42
CA THR A 182 -15.09 16.93 1.06
C THR A 182 -16.24 17.36 0.14
N PRO A 183 -17.34 17.94 0.66
CA PRO A 183 -18.49 18.37 -0.14
C PRO A 183 -18.16 19.41 -1.22
N ASP A 184 -17.10 20.20 -1.04
CA ASP A 184 -16.60 21.17 -2.02
C ASP A 184 -15.63 20.55 -3.04
N GLY A 185 -15.48 19.23 -3.04
CA GLY A 185 -14.70 18.46 -4.00
C GLY A 185 -13.20 18.39 -3.71
N ASN A 186 -12.73 18.88 -2.56
CA ASN A 186 -11.31 18.76 -2.22
C ASN A 186 -10.95 17.33 -1.84
N VAL A 187 -9.83 16.84 -2.36
CA VAL A 187 -9.29 15.52 -2.06
C VAL A 187 -8.11 15.66 -1.11
N LEU A 188 -8.23 15.09 0.09
CA LEU A 188 -7.17 15.03 1.09
C LEU A 188 -6.65 13.59 1.17
N GLU A 189 -5.35 13.40 1.04
CA GLU A 189 -4.71 12.08 1.07
C GLU A 189 -3.68 12.00 2.19
N GLU A 190 -3.68 10.87 2.90
CA GLU A 190 -2.70 10.56 3.93
C GLU A 190 -2.21 9.13 3.77
N ALA A 191 -0.91 8.95 3.59
CA ALA A 191 -0.29 7.64 3.39
C ALA A 191 0.82 7.40 4.41
N LEU A 192 0.83 6.22 5.02
CA LEU A 192 1.93 5.77 5.87
C LEU A 192 2.95 5.01 5.03
N VAL A 193 4.07 5.66 4.74
CA VAL A 193 5.08 5.18 3.80
C VAL A 193 6.31 4.65 4.53
N LEU A 194 6.95 3.67 3.90
CA LEU A 194 8.18 3.07 4.39
C LEU A 194 9.39 3.94 3.97
N ARG A 195 10.26 4.33 4.92
CA ARG A 195 11.42 5.19 4.63
C ARG A 195 12.52 4.50 3.82
N ASN A 196 12.70 3.18 4.00
CA ASN A 196 13.73 2.38 3.34
C ASN A 196 13.12 1.08 2.82
N LYS A 197 13.54 0.59 1.65
CA LYS A 197 13.04 -0.68 1.08
C LYS A 197 13.08 -1.79 2.13
N ALA A 198 11.95 -2.47 2.31
CA ALA A 198 11.87 -3.60 3.23
C ALA A 198 12.75 -4.72 2.72
N LEU A 199 13.80 -5.03 3.49
CA LEU A 199 14.65 -6.20 3.25
C LEU A 199 14.01 -7.45 3.83
N PHE A 200 13.31 -7.33 4.97
CA PHE A 200 12.71 -8.46 5.68
C PHE A 200 11.34 -8.07 6.27
N PRO A 201 10.30 -8.91 6.13
CA PRO A 201 8.94 -8.62 6.61
C PRO A 201 8.80 -8.64 8.14
N LEU A 202 9.87 -8.97 8.86
CA LEU A 202 9.86 -9.23 10.30
C LEU A 202 10.93 -8.41 11.02
N THR A 203 11.28 -7.25 10.45
CA THR A 203 12.19 -6.28 11.08
C THR A 203 11.51 -4.94 11.24
N ASN A 204 11.91 -4.24 12.29
CA ASN A 204 11.48 -2.88 12.56
C ASN A 204 12.12 -1.93 11.55
N MET A 205 11.29 -1.25 10.76
CA MET A 205 11.76 -0.27 9.78
C MET A 205 11.20 1.11 10.10
N GLY A 206 11.89 2.17 9.65
CA GLY A 206 11.34 3.52 9.78
C GLY A 206 10.20 3.74 8.78
N ALA A 207 9.11 4.35 9.23
CA ALA A 207 8.03 4.86 8.41
C ALA A 207 7.83 6.37 8.63
N GLN A 208 7.00 6.96 7.79
CA GLN A 208 6.59 8.36 7.83
C GLN A 208 5.18 8.50 7.30
N LEU A 209 4.45 9.49 7.79
CA LEU A 209 3.20 9.89 7.15
C LEU A 209 3.51 10.96 6.10
N CYS A 210 2.84 10.89 4.96
CA CYS A 210 2.93 11.92 3.93
C CYS A 210 1.61 12.16 3.22
N SER A 211 1.43 13.39 2.77
CA SER A 211 0.51 13.72 1.70
C SER A 211 1.16 13.42 0.36
N LEU A 212 0.40 12.83 -0.55
CA LEU A 212 0.85 12.21 -1.81
C LEU A 212 1.71 10.96 -1.60
N ASP A 213 1.07 9.81 -1.75
CA ASP A 213 1.71 8.50 -1.72
C ASP A 213 2.82 8.38 -2.79
N PRO A 214 4.07 8.11 -2.39
CA PRO A 214 5.19 7.85 -3.30
C PRO A 214 4.97 6.65 -4.22
N TRP A 215 4.14 5.67 -3.84
CA TRP A 215 3.80 4.56 -4.75
C TRP A 215 2.92 5.02 -5.91
N ASN A 216 2.03 6.01 -5.70
CA ASN A 216 1.40 6.72 -6.81
C ASN A 216 2.43 7.44 -7.68
N MET A 217 3.49 8.01 -7.09
CA MET A 217 4.48 8.84 -7.80
C MET A 217 5.58 8.06 -8.53
N SER A 218 5.95 6.87 -8.06
CA SER A 218 7.19 6.19 -8.51
C SER A 218 7.04 5.49 -9.88
N ASP A 219 6.45 4.30 -9.89
CA ASP A 219 6.25 3.48 -11.09
C ASP A 219 4.81 3.61 -11.61
N ARG A 220 4.54 3.25 -12.88
CA ARG A 220 3.16 3.22 -13.37
C ARG A 220 2.46 2.04 -12.70
N PRO A 221 1.42 2.29 -11.88
CA PRO A 221 0.64 1.23 -11.28
C PRO A 221 -0.02 0.39 -12.37
N LYS A 222 -0.14 -0.91 -12.14
CA LYS A 222 -0.95 -1.79 -12.97
C LYS A 222 -2.42 -1.46 -12.77
N ASP A 223 -2.88 -1.45 -11.52
CA ASP A 223 -4.28 -1.21 -11.17
C ASP A 223 -4.38 -0.38 -9.89
N PHE A 224 -5.40 0.47 -9.79
CA PHE A 224 -5.91 0.99 -8.53
C PHE A 224 -7.25 0.35 -8.22
N HIS A 225 -7.37 -0.20 -7.02
CA HIS A 225 -8.65 -0.65 -6.46
C HIS A 225 -9.13 0.40 -5.49
N ILE A 226 -10.27 1.03 -5.79
CA ILE A 226 -10.78 2.17 -5.03
C ILE A 226 -12.17 1.84 -4.56
N THR A 227 -12.39 1.93 -3.25
CA THR A 227 -13.69 1.73 -2.61
C THR A 227 -14.17 3.07 -2.06
N ASN A 228 -15.30 3.56 -2.56
CA ASN A 228 -15.91 4.79 -2.07
C ASN A 228 -16.86 4.46 -0.92
N ILE A 229 -16.88 5.30 0.10
CA ILE A 229 -17.73 5.13 1.28
C ILE A 229 -18.31 6.50 1.65
N ALA A 230 -19.63 6.65 1.54
CA ALA A 230 -20.30 7.87 2.00
C ALA A 230 -20.25 7.94 3.53
N ILE A 231 -19.75 9.05 4.07
CA ILE A 231 -19.62 9.31 5.50
C ILE A 231 -20.24 10.65 5.90
N SER A 232 -20.61 10.77 7.18
CA SER A 232 -21.11 12.02 7.76
C SER A 232 -19.97 12.99 8.03
N GLN A 233 -20.31 14.24 8.35
CA GLN A 233 -19.32 15.22 8.77
C GLN A 233 -18.59 14.79 10.05
N GLU A 234 -19.33 14.29 11.05
CA GLU A 234 -18.75 13.82 12.32
C GLU A 234 -17.73 12.68 12.11
N GLU A 235 -18.03 11.73 11.22
CA GLU A 235 -17.11 10.65 10.88
C GLU A 235 -15.86 11.17 10.14
N ALA A 236 -16.03 12.16 9.27
CA ALA A 236 -14.92 12.80 8.56
C ALA A 236 -14.00 13.57 9.52
N GLU A 237 -14.58 14.27 10.49
CA GLU A 237 -13.83 14.99 11.54
C GLU A 237 -13.04 14.02 12.42
N LYS A 238 -13.63 12.87 12.81
CA LYS A 238 -12.91 11.80 13.55
C LYS A 238 -11.74 11.23 12.75
N PHE A 239 -11.96 10.94 11.47
CA PHE A 239 -10.91 10.49 10.56
C PHE A 239 -9.75 11.50 10.47
N GLN A 240 -10.08 12.78 10.26
CA GLN A 240 -9.08 13.84 10.14
C GLN A 240 -8.32 14.04 11.46
N ALA A 241 -9.01 14.03 12.60
CA ALA A 241 -8.39 14.16 13.91
C ALA A 241 -7.39 13.02 14.17
N PHE A 242 -7.73 11.78 13.78
CA PHE A 242 -6.79 10.65 13.84
C PHE A 242 -5.54 10.89 12.99
N CYS A 243 -5.72 11.28 11.73
CA CYS A 243 -4.60 11.54 10.81
C CYS A 243 -3.70 12.68 11.32
N GLN A 244 -4.30 13.78 11.78
CA GLN A 244 -3.59 14.93 12.34
C GLN A 244 -2.82 14.55 13.61
N LYS A 245 -3.40 13.75 14.50
CA LYS A 245 -2.70 13.25 15.68
C LYS A 245 -1.48 12.42 15.30
N TYR A 246 -1.63 11.50 14.35
CA TYR A 246 -0.52 10.65 13.87
C TYR A 246 0.61 11.49 13.26
N ARG A 247 0.24 12.49 12.45
CA ARG A 247 1.14 13.46 11.84
C ARG A 247 1.88 14.29 12.89
N ARG A 248 1.14 14.88 13.83
CA ARG A 248 1.66 15.71 14.92
C ARG A 248 2.66 14.94 15.80
N ASP A 249 2.30 13.73 16.21
CA ASP A 249 3.15 12.89 17.04
C ASP A 249 4.47 12.57 16.33
N SER A 250 4.45 12.38 15.01
CA SER A 250 5.66 12.11 14.24
C SER A 250 6.52 13.34 13.99
N ILE A 251 5.90 14.46 13.59
CA ILE A 251 6.62 15.67 13.15
C ILE A 251 7.03 16.54 14.34
N GLN A 252 6.08 16.90 15.20
CA GLN A 252 6.29 17.89 16.27
C GLN A 252 6.97 17.26 17.49
N LEU A 253 6.59 16.02 17.85
CA LEU A 253 7.17 15.32 19.00
C LEU A 253 8.37 14.43 18.61
N GLY A 254 8.71 14.37 17.32
CA GLY A 254 9.82 13.57 16.80
C GLY A 254 9.70 12.07 17.06
N ARG A 255 8.49 11.56 17.36
CA ARG A 255 8.30 10.14 17.65
C ARG A 255 8.52 9.33 16.37
N PRO A 256 9.42 8.33 16.37
CA PRO A 256 9.60 7.49 15.21
C PRO A 256 8.31 6.70 14.94
N ILE A 257 7.76 6.85 13.74
CA ILE A 257 6.76 5.91 13.22
C ILE A 257 7.53 4.68 12.78
N ASN A 258 7.25 3.53 13.39
CA ASN A 258 7.83 2.29 12.94
C ASN A 258 6.93 1.64 11.88
N PHE A 259 7.53 0.78 11.06
CA PHE A 259 6.82 -0.07 10.11
C PHE A 259 7.02 -1.52 10.48
N HIS A 260 5.91 -2.20 10.79
CA HIS A 260 5.79 -3.59 11.18
C HIS A 260 4.60 -4.22 10.47
N TRP A 261 4.80 -5.41 9.93
CA TRP A 261 3.74 -6.12 9.22
C TRP A 261 2.59 -6.57 10.13
N THR A 262 2.72 -6.43 11.44
CA THR A 262 1.81 -7.01 12.44
C THR A 262 0.93 -5.99 13.13
N ASP A 263 1.44 -4.79 13.32
CA ASP A 263 0.91 -3.82 14.28
C ASP A 263 1.05 -2.37 13.79
N GLN A 264 1.89 -2.09 12.80
CA GLN A 264 2.09 -0.72 12.32
C GLN A 264 2.54 -0.68 10.86
N ASN A 265 1.62 -0.71 9.89
CA ASN A 265 1.94 -0.52 8.47
C ASN A 265 0.84 0.26 7.76
N CYS A 266 0.97 0.44 6.43
CA CYS A 266 -0.01 1.17 5.63
C CYS A 266 -1.44 0.59 5.71
N SER A 267 -1.59 -0.73 5.75
CA SER A 267 -2.88 -1.39 5.93
C SER A 267 -3.41 -1.17 7.34
N VAL A 268 -2.58 -1.30 8.38
CA VAL A 268 -2.99 -1.00 9.76
C VAL A 268 -3.42 0.46 9.90
N PHE A 269 -2.62 1.40 9.43
CA PHE A 269 -2.97 2.83 9.45
C PHE A 269 -4.31 3.08 8.78
N THR A 270 -4.53 2.51 7.59
CA THR A 270 -5.80 2.64 6.88
C THR A 270 -6.96 2.05 7.68
N ARG A 271 -6.77 0.88 8.31
CA ARG A 271 -7.78 0.25 9.15
C ARG A 271 -8.12 1.09 10.36
N GLU A 272 -7.12 1.56 11.10
CA GLU A 272 -7.33 2.37 12.29
C GLU A 272 -8.01 3.69 11.93
N ALA A 273 -7.56 4.37 10.86
CA ALA A 273 -8.19 5.61 10.40
C ALA A 273 -9.65 5.39 9.97
N CYS A 274 -9.95 4.30 9.25
CA CYS A 274 -11.32 3.95 8.88
C CYS A 274 -12.17 3.60 10.12
N ARG A 275 -11.59 2.91 11.11
CA ARG A 275 -12.26 2.52 12.35
C ARG A 275 -12.72 3.73 13.16
N GLU A 276 -11.91 4.78 13.23
CA GLU A 276 -12.29 6.05 13.87
C GLU A 276 -13.49 6.72 13.18
N ALA A 277 -13.64 6.52 11.86
CA ALA A 277 -14.83 6.93 11.11
C ALA A 277 -16.01 5.92 11.19
N GLY A 278 -15.91 4.90 12.05
CA GLY A 278 -16.94 3.85 12.20
C GLY A 278 -16.99 2.85 11.05
N ILE A 279 -15.93 2.75 10.24
CA ILE A 279 -15.83 1.82 9.11
C ILE A 279 -14.87 0.68 9.46
N THR A 280 -15.35 -0.56 9.35
CA THR A 280 -14.51 -1.75 9.57
C THR A 280 -13.98 -2.28 8.26
N ILE A 281 -12.65 -2.37 8.14
CA ILE A 281 -11.98 -2.99 6.99
C ILE A 281 -11.06 -4.14 7.46
N PRO A 282 -11.06 -5.29 6.79
CA PRO A 282 -10.16 -6.38 7.13
C PRO A 282 -8.78 -6.12 6.53
N THR A 283 -7.76 -6.34 7.35
CA THR A 283 -6.35 -6.25 6.92
C THR A 283 -5.56 -7.49 7.27
N GLU A 284 -6.08 -8.33 8.17
CA GLU A 284 -5.34 -9.40 8.81
C GLU A 284 -5.49 -10.74 8.09
N MET A 285 -4.40 -11.49 8.02
CA MET A 285 -4.37 -12.89 7.60
C MET A 285 -3.43 -13.66 8.53
N ALA A 286 -3.84 -14.85 9.00
CA ALA A 286 -2.97 -15.67 9.82
C ALA A 286 -1.80 -16.21 8.99
N ILE A 287 -0.61 -16.37 9.60
CA ILE A 287 0.57 -16.90 8.91
C ILE A 287 0.30 -18.27 8.28
N ARG A 288 -0.48 -19.14 8.94
CA ARG A 288 -0.86 -20.43 8.34
C ARG A 288 -1.60 -20.27 7.01
N ASP A 289 -2.46 -19.24 6.91
CA ASP A 289 -3.28 -18.99 5.73
C ASP A 289 -2.43 -18.33 4.64
N VAL A 290 -1.50 -17.44 5.02
CA VAL A 290 -0.46 -16.90 4.12
C VAL A 290 0.36 -18.04 3.52
N VAL A 291 0.90 -18.94 4.35
CA VAL A 291 1.71 -20.08 3.90
C VAL A 291 0.87 -20.98 3.01
N ALA A 292 -0.33 -21.33 3.43
CA ALA A 292 -1.23 -22.16 2.64
C ALA A 292 -1.45 -21.55 1.25
N GLU A 293 -1.69 -20.23 1.17
CA GLU A 293 -1.97 -19.53 -0.07
C GLU A 293 -0.76 -19.43 -1.01
N ILE A 294 0.43 -19.11 -0.50
CA ILE A 294 1.64 -19.01 -1.34
C ILE A 294 2.21 -20.37 -1.74
N THR A 295 1.80 -21.45 -1.06
CA THR A 295 2.28 -22.81 -1.34
C THR A 295 1.83 -23.27 -2.73
N PRO A 296 2.76 -23.62 -3.64
CA PRO A 296 2.43 -24.12 -4.98
C PRO A 296 1.52 -25.35 -4.96
N ASP A 297 0.64 -25.46 -5.94
CA ASP A 297 -0.35 -26.55 -6.01
C ASP A 297 0.25 -27.95 -6.05
N TRP A 298 1.45 -28.12 -6.63
CA TRP A 298 2.12 -29.42 -6.63
C TRP A 298 2.54 -29.84 -5.21
N ILE A 299 2.94 -28.90 -4.35
CA ILE A 299 3.24 -29.18 -2.94
C ILE A 299 1.96 -29.54 -2.19
N ARG A 300 0.85 -28.83 -2.46
CA ARG A 300 -0.46 -29.17 -1.89
C ARG A 300 -0.90 -30.57 -2.30
N LYS A 301 -0.75 -30.93 -3.58
CA LYS A 301 -1.08 -32.27 -4.12
C LYS A 301 -0.19 -33.36 -3.53
N VAL A 302 1.10 -33.10 -3.37
CA VAL A 302 2.04 -34.03 -2.72
C VAL A 302 1.67 -34.21 -1.24
N SER A 303 1.37 -33.13 -0.53
CA SER A 303 0.86 -33.19 0.86
C SER A 303 -0.41 -34.04 0.98
N LEU A 304 -1.39 -33.81 0.11
CA LEU A 304 -2.64 -34.57 0.05
C LEU A 304 -2.38 -36.05 -0.26
N PHE A 305 -1.56 -36.35 -1.28
CA PHE A 305 -1.18 -37.72 -1.61
C PHE A 305 -0.56 -38.44 -0.41
N PHE A 306 0.35 -37.78 0.31
CA PHE A 306 0.96 -38.36 1.49
C PHE A 306 0.00 -38.47 2.69
N GLN A 307 -0.96 -37.57 2.84
CA GLN A 307 -2.05 -37.71 3.82
C GLN A 307 -2.94 -38.91 3.50
N THR A 308 -3.36 -39.06 2.24
CA THR A 308 -4.18 -40.19 1.78
C THR A 308 -3.41 -41.51 1.90
N VAL A 309 -2.11 -41.52 1.63
CA VAL A 309 -1.24 -42.69 1.86
C VAL A 309 -1.12 -42.99 3.35
N LYS A 310 -0.94 -41.99 4.20
CA LYS A 310 -0.89 -42.18 5.66
C LYS A 310 -2.21 -42.73 6.19
N GLU A 311 -3.34 -42.16 5.80
CA GLU A 311 -4.68 -42.60 6.19
C GLU A 311 -5.00 -43.99 5.64
N GLY A 312 -4.66 -44.26 4.37
CA GLY A 312 -4.81 -45.57 3.75
C GLY A 312 -3.94 -46.64 4.39
N VAL A 313 -2.70 -46.31 4.76
CA VAL A 313 -1.80 -47.21 5.49
C VAL A 313 -2.30 -47.45 6.91
N PHE A 314 -2.80 -46.42 7.62
CA PHE A 314 -3.41 -46.58 8.94
C PHE A 314 -4.67 -47.46 8.91
N GLN A 315 -5.60 -47.21 7.98
CA GLN A 315 -6.82 -48.01 7.83
C GLN A 315 -6.54 -49.45 7.38
N TRP A 316 -5.53 -49.67 6.53
CA TRP A 316 -5.09 -51.00 6.14
C TRP A 316 -4.40 -51.75 7.30
N MET A 317 -3.61 -51.05 8.11
CA MET A 317 -2.97 -51.61 9.31
C MET A 317 -3.97 -51.99 10.41
N GLU A 318 -5.03 -51.21 10.62
CA GLU A 318 -6.11 -51.56 11.55
C GLU A 318 -6.89 -52.82 11.14
N ARG A 319 -7.00 -53.09 9.85
CA ARG A 319 -7.83 -54.20 9.33
C ARG A 319 -7.14 -55.56 9.26
N LYS A 320 -5.81 -55.66 9.35
CA LYS A 320 -5.10 -56.92 8.98
C LYS A 320 -4.06 -57.48 9.95
N ILE A 321 -3.81 -56.88 11.11
CA ILE A 321 -2.54 -57.15 11.81
C ILE A 321 -2.73 -57.59 13.27
N SER A 322 -2.28 -58.81 13.58
CA SER A 322 -2.26 -59.38 14.93
C SER A 322 -1.26 -58.63 15.84
N LYS A 323 -1.55 -58.61 17.15
CA LYS A 323 -0.83 -57.88 18.21
C LYS A 323 0.69 -58.11 18.33
N ARG A 324 1.30 -59.00 17.53
CA ARG A 324 2.76 -59.24 17.51
C ARG A 324 3.48 -58.56 16.34
N LEU A 325 2.80 -58.30 15.23
CA LEU A 325 3.35 -57.52 14.11
C LEU A 325 3.25 -56.01 14.39
N THR A 326 2.37 -55.59 15.30
CA THR A 326 2.20 -54.20 15.74
C THR A 326 3.45 -53.56 16.32
N GLU A 327 4.40 -54.33 16.89
CA GLU A 327 5.64 -53.77 17.45
C GLU A 327 6.67 -53.46 16.35
N GLY A 328 6.86 -54.39 15.41
CA GLY A 328 7.71 -54.17 14.23
C GLY A 328 7.13 -53.12 13.27
N LEU A 329 5.80 -53.06 13.15
CA LEU A 329 5.11 -52.01 12.40
C LEU A 329 5.04 -50.69 13.15
N ARG A 330 5.08 -50.68 14.50
CA ARG A 330 5.34 -49.46 15.26
C ARG A 330 6.72 -48.92 14.98
N GLN A 331 7.72 -49.79 14.87
CA GLN A 331 9.08 -49.36 14.51
C GLN A 331 9.15 -48.86 13.07
N VAL A 332 8.51 -49.53 12.11
CA VAL A 332 8.46 -49.07 10.71
C VAL A 332 7.61 -47.81 10.56
N SER A 333 6.46 -47.69 11.23
CA SER A 333 5.66 -46.46 11.21
C SER A 333 6.32 -45.34 11.98
N ALA A 334 7.08 -45.62 13.05
CA ALA A 334 7.93 -44.64 13.73
C ALA A 334 9.11 -44.24 12.86
N MET A 335 9.70 -45.15 12.09
CA MET A 335 10.79 -44.86 11.17
C MET A 335 10.29 -44.05 9.97
N ILE A 336 9.14 -44.40 9.39
CA ILE A 336 8.46 -43.62 8.35
C ILE A 336 8.02 -42.28 8.92
N SER A 337 7.49 -42.22 10.15
CA SER A 337 7.12 -40.96 10.80
C SER A 337 8.33 -40.11 11.15
N CYS A 338 9.48 -40.71 11.45
CA CYS A 338 10.75 -40.04 11.74
C CYS A 338 11.40 -39.54 10.45
N ILE A 339 11.37 -40.33 9.37
CA ILE A 339 11.77 -39.92 8.03
C ILE A 339 10.84 -38.80 7.57
N TRP A 340 9.52 -38.97 7.67
CA TRP A 340 8.52 -37.96 7.32
C TRP A 340 8.65 -36.70 8.17
N GLN A 341 8.85 -36.81 9.49
CA GLN A 341 9.14 -35.67 10.35
C GLN A 341 10.46 -35.02 9.96
N ARG A 342 11.49 -35.77 9.58
CA ARG A 342 12.75 -35.20 9.08
C ARG A 342 12.58 -34.55 7.72
N THR A 343 11.86 -35.14 6.77
CA THR A 343 11.61 -34.56 5.45
C THR A 343 10.70 -33.34 5.57
N TRP A 344 9.70 -33.39 6.46
CA TRP A 344 8.84 -32.26 6.78
C TRP A 344 9.59 -31.19 7.58
N GLN A 345 10.47 -31.55 8.51
CA GLN A 345 11.38 -30.62 9.17
C GLN A 345 12.40 -30.04 8.21
N ILE A 346 12.85 -30.78 7.19
CA ILE A 346 13.76 -30.30 6.13
C ILE A 346 13.01 -29.39 5.17
N LEU A 347 11.78 -29.73 4.76
CA LEU A 347 10.93 -28.88 3.92
C LEU A 347 10.48 -27.63 4.68
N ILE A 348 9.96 -27.78 5.90
CA ILE A 348 9.74 -26.66 6.83
C ILE A 348 11.04 -25.92 7.01
N SER A 349 12.20 -26.55 7.22
CA SER A 349 13.45 -25.81 7.35
C SER A 349 13.80 -25.11 6.05
N ILE A 350 13.60 -25.64 4.86
CA ILE A 350 13.89 -24.98 3.58
C ILE A 350 12.90 -23.84 3.29
N PHE A 351 11.63 -23.97 3.65
CA PHE A 351 10.60 -22.94 3.50
C PHE A 351 10.62 -21.90 4.63
N THR A 352 10.97 -22.33 5.83
CA THR A 352 11.20 -21.47 6.99
C THR A 352 12.63 -20.98 7.06
N PHE A 353 13.57 -21.41 6.21
CA PHE A 353 14.95 -20.89 6.23
C PHE A 353 15.00 -19.47 5.67
N PRO A 354 14.31 -19.13 4.55
CA PRO A 354 14.06 -17.76 4.18
C PRO A 354 13.34 -17.01 5.30
N ILE A 355 12.32 -17.60 5.93
CA ILE A 355 11.59 -16.98 7.04
C ILE A 355 12.50 -16.80 8.27
N ARG A 356 13.40 -17.73 8.60
CA ARG A 356 14.32 -17.75 9.76
C ARG A 356 15.49 -16.79 9.56
N LEU A 357 16.03 -16.71 8.34
CA LEU A 357 16.94 -15.64 7.89
C LEU A 357 16.23 -14.27 7.92
N CYS A 358 14.98 -14.18 7.46
CA CYS A 358 14.14 -12.98 7.57
C CYS A 358 13.75 -12.65 9.02
N LEU A 359 13.79 -13.64 9.91
CA LEU A 359 13.53 -13.57 11.35
C LEU A 359 14.80 -13.33 12.16
N GLY A 360 15.97 -13.18 11.54
CA GLY A 360 17.21 -12.77 12.21
C GLY A 360 18.03 -13.90 12.85
N ASP A 361 17.69 -15.16 12.63
CA ASP A 361 18.43 -16.27 13.23
C ASP A 361 19.60 -16.65 12.32
N GLY A 362 20.80 -16.18 12.69
CA GLY A 362 22.06 -16.57 12.09
C GLY A 362 22.59 -15.64 10.99
N THR A 363 22.84 -14.36 11.32
CA THR A 363 24.08 -13.59 11.02
C THR A 363 23.81 -12.08 10.94
N GLY A 364 24.35 -11.33 11.91
CA GLY A 364 24.92 -9.99 11.67
C GLY A 364 23.99 -8.76 11.72
N LYS A 365 24.05 -8.04 12.85
CA LYS A 365 24.04 -6.56 12.97
C LYS A 365 22.93 -5.71 12.30
N PHE A 366 21.87 -6.27 11.72
CA PHE A 366 20.76 -5.50 11.13
C PHE A 366 19.41 -5.80 11.80
N GLY A 367 18.90 -4.82 12.54
CA GLY A 367 17.55 -4.82 13.10
C GLY A 367 17.43 -5.59 14.42
N VAL A 368 16.81 -4.97 15.42
CA VAL A 368 16.41 -5.66 16.65
C VAL A 368 15.26 -6.60 16.30
N MET A 369 15.49 -7.91 16.49
CA MET A 369 14.47 -8.95 16.38
C MET A 369 13.34 -8.65 17.38
N PHE A 370 12.08 -8.86 17.00
CA PHE A 370 10.94 -8.52 17.85
C PHE A 370 11.00 -9.15 19.25
N ALA A 371 10.75 -8.36 20.31
CA ALA A 371 10.57 -8.90 21.66
C ALA A 371 9.30 -9.76 21.81
N GLY A 372 8.26 -9.51 21.00
CA GLY A 372 7.00 -10.28 21.02
C GLY A 372 7.01 -11.55 20.16
N VAL A 373 7.71 -11.53 19.02
CA VAL A 373 7.84 -12.70 18.15
C VAL A 373 8.83 -13.71 18.73
N GLN A 374 9.87 -13.28 19.47
CA GLN A 374 10.76 -14.18 20.20
C GLN A 374 10.01 -15.16 21.12
N LYS A 375 9.08 -14.67 21.95
CA LYS A 375 8.24 -15.52 22.83
C LYS A 375 7.23 -16.38 22.07
N THR A 376 6.87 -16.00 20.84
CA THR A 376 5.89 -16.73 20.02
C THR A 376 6.57 -17.81 19.16
N LEU A 377 7.83 -17.59 18.77
CA LEU A 377 8.69 -18.56 18.06
C LEU A 377 9.09 -19.74 18.94
N GLU A 378 9.12 -19.55 20.26
CA GLU A 378 9.35 -20.63 21.24
C GLU A 378 8.21 -21.67 21.26
N ASN A 379 7.03 -21.36 20.69
CA ASN A 379 5.90 -22.28 20.59
C ASN A 379 5.33 -22.35 19.15
N PRO A 380 5.69 -23.38 18.36
CA PRO A 380 5.23 -23.55 16.98
C PRO A 380 3.71 -23.51 16.78
N ALA A 381 2.93 -23.93 17.79
CA ALA A 381 1.48 -23.90 17.71
C ALA A 381 0.92 -22.46 17.71
N ARG A 382 1.56 -21.52 18.42
CA ARG A 382 1.15 -20.11 18.48
C ARG A 382 1.61 -19.30 17.27
N PHE A 383 2.68 -19.73 16.61
CA PHE A 383 3.19 -19.10 15.39
C PHE A 383 2.17 -19.18 14.22
N CYS A 384 1.43 -20.29 14.12
CA CYS A 384 0.43 -20.49 13.07
C CYS A 384 -0.77 -19.52 13.16
N ASP A 385 -1.11 -19.06 14.37
CA ASP A 385 -2.22 -18.14 14.63
C ASP A 385 -1.81 -16.66 14.56
N PHE A 386 -0.52 -16.39 14.43
CA PHE A 386 0.00 -15.03 14.33
C PHE A 386 -0.50 -14.36 13.05
N ARG A 387 -0.93 -13.09 13.15
CA ARG A 387 -1.60 -12.38 12.05
C ARG A 387 -0.72 -11.29 11.44
N LEU A 388 -0.69 -11.26 10.12
CA LEU A 388 -0.04 -10.22 9.33
C LEU A 388 -1.11 -9.31 8.73
N ASN A 389 -0.82 -8.01 8.74
CA ASN A 389 -1.61 -6.97 8.09
C ASN A 389 -1.12 -6.76 6.67
N LEU A 390 -1.91 -7.18 5.68
CA LEU A 390 -1.50 -7.26 4.29
C LEU A 390 -2.42 -6.42 3.37
N PRO A 391 -1.85 -5.64 2.44
CA PRO A 391 -2.62 -4.95 1.40
C PRO A 391 -3.53 -5.88 0.56
N ALA A 392 -3.11 -7.12 0.33
CA ALA A 392 -3.89 -8.11 -0.41
C ALA A 392 -5.24 -8.46 0.26
N VAL A 393 -5.29 -8.45 1.60
CA VAL A 393 -6.53 -8.73 2.35
C VAL A 393 -7.53 -7.61 2.11
N VAL A 394 -7.07 -6.36 2.17
CA VAL A 394 -7.89 -5.19 1.84
C VAL A 394 -8.38 -5.32 0.40
N GLN A 395 -7.49 -5.61 -0.56
CA GLN A 395 -7.86 -5.75 -1.97
C GLN A 395 -8.96 -6.80 -2.21
N ARG A 396 -8.92 -7.95 -1.52
CA ARG A 396 -9.98 -8.96 -1.62
C ARG A 396 -11.29 -8.43 -1.11
N TRP A 397 -11.29 -7.84 0.08
CA TRP A 397 -12.47 -7.19 0.62
C TRP A 397 -13.05 -6.14 -0.34
N GLN A 398 -12.19 -5.33 -0.98
CA GLN A 398 -12.63 -4.34 -1.96
C GLN A 398 -13.35 -4.99 -3.15
N LYS A 399 -12.89 -6.14 -3.65
CA LYS A 399 -13.54 -6.84 -4.78
C LYS A 399 -14.97 -7.27 -4.46
N ASP A 400 -15.30 -7.45 -3.19
CA ASP A 400 -16.62 -7.85 -2.73
C ASP A 400 -17.54 -6.66 -2.45
N GLN A 401 -17.03 -5.41 -2.49
CA GLN A 401 -17.85 -4.22 -2.25
C GLN A 401 -18.46 -3.66 -3.54
N ALA A 402 -19.77 -3.42 -3.53
CA ALA A 402 -20.49 -2.80 -4.65
C ALA A 402 -19.98 -1.37 -4.97
N SER A 403 -19.48 -0.66 -3.96
CA SER A 403 -18.91 0.69 -4.12
C SER A 403 -17.45 0.70 -4.59
N THR A 404 -16.88 -0.46 -4.93
CA THR A 404 -15.52 -0.55 -5.50
C THR A 404 -15.55 -0.46 -7.02
N PHE A 405 -14.49 0.13 -7.57
CA PHE A 405 -14.16 0.08 -8.99
C PHE A 405 -12.64 -0.09 -9.17
N VAL A 406 -12.23 -0.50 -10.37
CA VAL A 406 -10.83 -0.76 -10.70
C VAL A 406 -10.42 0.13 -11.86
N ILE A 407 -9.38 0.92 -11.65
CA ILE A 407 -8.77 1.73 -12.71
C ILE A 407 -7.50 1.03 -13.16
N ARG A 408 -7.50 0.57 -14.41
CA ARG A 408 -6.36 -0.11 -15.03
C ARG A 408 -5.40 0.92 -15.63
N ASN A 409 -4.11 0.68 -15.44
CA ASN A 409 -2.99 1.49 -15.91
C ASN A 409 -3.16 3.00 -15.67
N PRO A 410 -3.50 3.43 -14.43
CA PRO A 410 -3.82 4.82 -14.13
C PRO A 410 -2.69 5.74 -14.58
N VAL A 411 -3.06 6.80 -15.30
CA VAL A 411 -2.12 7.82 -15.80
C VAL A 411 -2.15 9.08 -14.94
N LYS A 412 -3.21 9.29 -14.14
CA LYS A 412 -3.48 10.44 -13.27
C LYS A 412 -4.04 9.97 -11.92
N LEU A 413 -4.24 10.90 -10.98
CA LEU A 413 -4.90 10.71 -9.70
C LEU A 413 -6.31 10.21 -10.02
N ALA A 414 -6.51 8.94 -9.73
CA ALA A 414 -7.74 8.25 -10.04
C ALA A 414 -8.65 8.40 -8.81
N VAL A 415 -9.74 9.16 -8.97
CA VAL A 415 -10.58 9.63 -7.84
C VAL A 415 -12.06 9.29 -8.00
N VAL A 416 -12.56 8.96 -9.19
CA VAL A 416 -14.01 8.72 -9.37
C VAL A 416 -14.33 7.25 -9.26
#